data_AF-A0AAW4U8Z7-F1
#
_entry.id   AF-A0AAW4U8Z7-F1
#
_cell.length_a   1.000
_cell.length_b   1.000
_cell.length_c   1.000
_cell.angle_alpha   90.00
_cell.angle_beta   90.00
_cell.angle_gamma   90.00
#
_symmetry.space_group_name_H-M   'P 1'
#
loop_
_entity.id
_entity.type
_entity.pdbx_description
1 polymer ?
#
loop_
_entity_poly.entity_id
_entity_poly.type
_entity_poly.pdbx_seq_one_letter_code
_entity_poly.pdbx_strand_id
1 'polypeptide(L)'
;MIFVDFASEEQKVNNEAINLVSILMNVQERSRNYHYMKDSDFRPHCYIYRDKYILKLNENTAQRIYYLPDDIKIDFDDNANFYVFRQNSLYNSWPNKTIKIYSGNTAKYIVINRVGRIRIINSYEDSS
;
A
#
# COMPACT_ATOMS: atom_id res chain seq x y z
N MET A 1 -14.05 -31.30 10.11
CA MET A 1 -12.64 -30.87 10.19
C MET A 1 -12.33 -30.17 8.87
N ILE A 2 -12.33 -28.85 8.85
CA ILE A 2 -11.93 -28.08 7.66
C ILE A 2 -10.43 -27.86 7.82
N PHE A 3 -9.62 -28.55 7.01
CA PHE A 3 -8.21 -28.21 6.85
C PHE A 3 -8.19 -26.89 6.10
N VAL A 4 -8.10 -25.79 6.84
CA VAL A 4 -7.67 -24.52 6.27
C VAL A 4 -6.23 -24.74 5.84
N ASP A 5 -5.98 -24.77 4.54
CA ASP A 5 -4.64 -25.00 4.01
C ASP A 5 -3.81 -23.73 4.27
N PHE A 6 -3.14 -23.69 5.41
CA PHE A 6 -2.32 -22.57 5.86
C PHE A 6 -1.29 -22.14 4.82
N ALA A 7 -0.79 -23.08 4.00
CA ALA A 7 0.11 -22.75 2.89
C ALA A 7 -0.59 -21.92 1.81
N SER A 8 -1.87 -22.18 1.55
CA SER A 8 -2.68 -21.40 0.62
C SER A 8 -3.00 -20.01 1.17
N GLU A 9 -3.30 -19.87 2.46
CA GLU A 9 -3.57 -18.57 3.09
C GLU A 9 -2.32 -17.70 3.11
N GLU A 10 -1.16 -18.27 3.49
CA GLU A 10 0.10 -17.55 3.47
C GLU A 10 0.47 -17.08 2.05
N GLN A 11 0.27 -17.94 1.05
CA GLN A 11 0.51 -17.55 -0.34
C GLN A 11 -0.39 -16.41 -0.79
N LYS A 12 -1.68 -16.43 -0.42
CA LYS A 12 -2.63 -15.35 -0.74
C LYS A 12 -2.20 -14.03 -0.12
N VAL A 13 -1.89 -14.02 1.18
CA VAL A 13 -1.43 -12.82 1.89
C VAL A 13 -0.11 -12.31 1.30
N ASN A 14 0.82 -13.21 0.95
CA ASN A 14 2.08 -12.85 0.28
C ASN A 14 1.86 -12.19 -1.08
N ASN A 15 1.02 -12.79 -1.91
CA ASN A 15 0.72 -12.27 -3.23
C ASN A 15 0.09 -10.88 -3.14
N GLU A 16 -0.85 -10.67 -2.20
CA GLU A 16 -1.48 -9.37 -2.04
C GLU A 16 -0.51 -8.31 -1.50
N ALA A 17 0.39 -8.70 -0.58
CA ALA A 17 1.46 -7.80 -0.13
C ALA A 17 2.38 -7.38 -1.27
N ILE A 18 2.78 -8.31 -2.14
CA ILE A 18 3.61 -8.01 -3.31
C ILE A 18 2.86 -7.11 -4.30
N ASN A 19 1.57 -7.38 -4.56
CA ASN A 19 0.73 -6.57 -5.44
C ASN A 19 0.63 -5.12 -4.95
N LEU A 20 0.28 -4.94 -3.67
CA LEU A 20 0.15 -3.61 -3.09
C LEU A 20 1.48 -2.85 -3.07
N VAL A 21 2.60 -3.52 -2.76
CA VAL A 21 3.93 -2.91 -2.86
C VAL A 21 4.26 -2.48 -4.28
N SER A 22 4.00 -3.32 -5.28
CA SER A 22 4.21 -2.98 -6.69
C SER A 22 3.45 -1.72 -7.10
N ILE A 23 2.20 -1.59 -6.65
CA ILE A 23 1.37 -0.41 -6.89
C ILE A 23 1.96 0.82 -6.21
N LEU A 24 2.32 0.72 -4.93
CA LEU A 24 2.90 1.83 -4.17
C LEU A 24 4.24 2.29 -4.78
N MET A 25 5.07 1.36 -5.26
CA MET A 25 6.31 1.67 -5.97
C MET A 25 6.04 2.39 -7.30
N ASN A 26 5.02 1.97 -8.07
CA ASN A 26 4.62 2.65 -9.31
C ASN A 26 4.10 4.08 -9.04
N VAL A 27 3.28 4.27 -7.98
CA VAL A 27 2.85 5.62 -7.56
C VAL A 27 4.07 6.46 -7.18
N GLN A 28 5.03 5.91 -6.44
CA GLN A 28 6.26 6.60 -6.07
C GLN A 28 7.09 7.01 -7.30
N GLU A 29 7.33 6.08 -8.22
CA GLU A 29 8.10 6.33 -9.43
C GLU A 29 7.45 7.41 -10.30
N ARG A 30 6.14 7.29 -10.55
CA ARG A 30 5.41 8.30 -11.32
C ARG A 30 5.41 9.65 -10.64
N SER A 31 5.28 9.69 -9.31
CA SER A 31 5.35 10.95 -8.56
C SER A 31 6.70 11.66 -8.71
N ARG A 32 7.81 10.90 -8.89
CA ARG A 32 9.13 11.47 -9.21
C ARG A 32 9.19 11.99 -10.65
N ASN A 33 8.56 11.30 -11.61
CA ASN A 33 8.60 11.67 -13.02
C ASN A 33 7.69 12.87 -13.37
N TYR A 34 6.53 13.00 -12.72
CA TYR A 34 5.61 14.13 -12.93
C TYR A 34 6.21 15.48 -12.54
N HIS A 35 7.25 15.49 -11.68
CA HIS A 35 8.00 16.69 -11.35
C HIS A 35 8.63 17.39 -12.57
N TYR A 36 8.97 16.64 -13.63
CA TYR A 36 9.57 17.22 -14.84
C TYR A 36 8.54 17.78 -15.82
N MET A 37 7.23 17.62 -15.54
CA MET A 37 6.16 18.14 -16.36
C MET A 37 5.77 19.53 -15.84
N LYS A 38 6.15 20.58 -16.58
CA LYS A 38 6.09 21.99 -16.16
C LYS A 38 4.69 22.52 -15.77
N ASP A 39 3.61 21.84 -16.16
CA ASP A 39 2.26 22.40 -16.15
C ASP A 39 1.18 21.48 -15.53
N SER A 40 1.53 20.59 -14.58
CA SER A 40 0.53 19.72 -13.93
C SER A 40 0.63 19.75 -12.40
N ASP A 41 -0.47 20.14 -11.75
CA ASP A 41 -0.68 20.03 -10.31
C ASP A 41 -1.06 18.60 -9.87
N PHE A 42 -1.30 17.72 -10.84
CA PHE A 42 -1.71 16.35 -10.55
C PHE A 42 -0.62 15.57 -9.83
N ARG A 43 -1.04 14.82 -8.80
CA ARG A 43 -0.17 13.86 -8.11
C ARG A 43 -0.77 12.46 -8.19
N PRO A 44 -0.01 11.48 -8.73
CA PRO A 44 -0.37 10.09 -8.64
C PRO A 44 -0.65 9.71 -7.18
N HIS A 45 -1.71 8.96 -6.95
CA HIS A 45 -2.10 8.59 -5.61
C HIS A 45 -2.76 7.22 -5.54
N CYS A 46 -2.65 6.61 -4.36
CA CYS A 46 -3.34 5.38 -3.99
C CYS A 46 -4.11 5.62 -2.69
N TYR A 47 -5.42 5.36 -2.70
CA TYR A 47 -6.24 5.25 -1.49
C TYR A 47 -6.34 3.79 -1.09
N ILE A 48 -6.11 3.48 0.18
CA ILE A 48 -6.14 2.10 0.70
C ILE A 48 -7.29 1.97 1.68
N TYR A 49 -8.27 1.15 1.35
CA TYR A 49 -9.40 0.82 2.22
C TYR A 49 -9.24 -0.59 2.75
N ARG A 50 -10.13 -0.97 3.66
CA ARG A 50 -10.11 -2.29 4.30
C ARG A 50 -10.32 -3.45 3.34
N ASP A 51 -11.07 -3.21 2.27
CA ASP A 51 -11.57 -4.20 1.29
C ASP A 51 -11.06 -3.95 -0.14
N LYS A 52 -10.38 -2.83 -0.39
CA LYS A 52 -9.93 -2.43 -1.72
C LYS A 52 -8.86 -1.35 -1.68
N TYR A 53 -8.22 -1.09 -2.80
CA TYR A 53 -7.46 0.14 -3.03
C TYR A 53 -7.84 0.79 -4.36
N ILE A 54 -7.78 2.12 -4.38
CA ILE A 54 -8.16 2.96 -5.53
C ILE A 54 -6.93 3.72 -6.00
N LEU A 55 -6.59 3.53 -7.27
CA LEU A 55 -5.39 4.05 -7.90
C LEU A 55 -5.74 5.09 -8.96
N LYS A 56 -5.11 6.27 -8.89
CA LYS A 56 -5.12 7.26 -9.98
C LYS A 56 -3.70 7.64 -10.34
N LEU A 57 -3.27 7.27 -11.56
CA LEU A 57 -1.89 7.47 -12.01
C LEU A 57 -1.70 8.70 -12.90
N ASN A 58 -2.75 9.19 -13.56
CA ASN A 58 -2.71 10.36 -14.41
C ASN A 58 -4.01 11.16 -14.28
N GLU A 59 -3.94 12.47 -14.51
CA GLU A 59 -5.05 13.41 -14.36
C GLU A 59 -6.28 13.02 -15.17
N ASN A 60 -6.06 12.70 -16.44
CA ASN A 60 -7.08 12.41 -17.45
C ASN A 60 -7.40 10.91 -17.59
N THR A 61 -6.93 10.08 -16.66
CA THR A 61 -7.24 8.64 -16.66
C THR A 61 -8.26 8.30 -15.59
N ALA A 62 -9.15 7.37 -15.92
CA ALA A 62 -10.09 6.80 -14.96
C ALA A 62 -9.33 6.16 -13.78
N GLN A 63 -9.94 6.23 -12.60
CA GLN A 63 -9.43 5.53 -11.43
C GLN A 63 -9.54 4.02 -11.65
N ARG A 64 -8.55 3.28 -11.18
CA ARG A 64 -8.58 1.81 -11.12
C ARG A 64 -8.92 1.38 -9.71
N ILE A 65 -9.89 0.49 -9.59
CA ILE A 65 -10.30 -0.07 -8.30
C ILE A 65 -9.85 -1.52 -8.27
N TYR A 66 -9.15 -1.89 -7.21
CA TYR A 66 -8.68 -3.25 -6.97
C TYR A 66 -9.34 -3.75 -5.69
N TYR A 67 -10.24 -4.71 -5.83
CA TYR A 67 -10.88 -5.36 -4.70
C TYR A 67 -9.97 -6.45 -4.14
N LEU A 68 -9.91 -6.56 -2.82
CA LEU A 68 -9.22 -7.66 -2.17
C LEU A 68 -10.02 -8.96 -2.34
N PRO A 69 -9.34 -10.12 -2.38
CA PRO A 69 -10.01 -11.41 -2.22
C PRO A 69 -10.84 -11.46 -0.93
N ASP A 70 -11.96 -12.21 -0.93
CA ASP A 70 -12.96 -12.22 0.16
C ASP A 70 -12.38 -12.47 1.56
N ASP A 71 -11.29 -13.23 1.66
CA ASP A 71 -10.61 -13.59 2.90
C ASP A 71 -9.49 -12.63 3.32
N ILE A 72 -9.06 -11.71 2.44
CA ILE A 72 -7.99 -10.75 2.72
C ILE A 72 -8.56 -9.41 3.18
N LYS A 73 -7.96 -8.86 4.24
CA LYS A 73 -8.27 -7.53 4.76
C LYS A 73 -7.01 -6.71 4.93
N ILE A 74 -7.20 -5.40 4.90
CA ILE A 74 -6.18 -4.41 5.22
C ILE A 74 -6.57 -3.64 6.48
N ASP A 75 -5.65 -3.53 7.43
CA ASP A 75 -5.71 -2.54 8.52
C ASP A 75 -4.49 -1.62 8.46
N PHE A 76 -4.60 -0.44 9.07
CA PHE A 76 -3.56 0.58 9.10
C PHE A 76 -3.54 1.23 10.49
N ASP A 77 -2.33 1.43 11.03
CA ASP A 77 -2.16 1.98 12.39
C ASP A 77 -2.39 3.50 12.44
N ASP A 78 -2.43 4.17 11.29
CA ASP A 78 -2.67 5.60 11.20
C ASP A 78 -4.03 5.93 10.56
N ASN A 79 -4.58 7.11 10.89
CA ASN A 79 -5.85 7.59 10.35
C ASN A 79 -5.78 7.99 8.86
N ALA A 80 -4.65 7.79 8.18
CA ALA A 80 -4.40 8.30 6.83
C ALA A 80 -4.25 7.17 5.81
N ASN A 81 -5.41 6.81 5.25
CA ASN A 81 -5.61 5.86 4.17
C ASN A 81 -5.20 6.38 2.76
N PHE A 82 -4.44 7.47 2.69
CA PHE A 82 -4.10 8.16 1.44
C PHE A 82 -2.59 8.28 1.26
N TYR A 83 -2.10 7.76 0.12
CA TYR A 83 -0.68 7.71 -0.19
C TYR A 83 -0.38 8.55 -1.42
N VAL A 84 0.37 9.63 -1.19
CA VAL A 84 1.00 10.48 -2.22
C VAL A 84 2.48 10.55 -1.90
N PHE A 85 3.32 10.29 -2.89
CA PHE A 85 4.76 10.44 -2.74
C PHE A 85 5.16 11.86 -3.19
N ARG A 86 5.95 12.57 -2.37
CA ARG A 86 6.68 13.77 -2.81
C ARG A 86 8.15 13.40 -3.02
N GLN A 87 8.87 14.17 -3.83
CA GLN A 87 10.18 13.85 -4.41
C GLN A 87 11.17 13.07 -3.51
N ASN A 88 11.34 13.48 -2.25
CA ASN A 88 12.43 13.00 -1.38
C ASN A 88 11.96 12.38 -0.06
N SER A 89 10.65 12.30 0.15
CA SER A 89 10.07 11.76 1.38
C SER A 89 8.63 11.33 1.14
N LEU A 90 8.13 10.43 1.98
CA LEU A 90 6.69 10.50 2.26
C LEU A 90 6.40 11.92 2.74
N TYR A 91 5.33 12.52 2.23
CA TYR A 91 4.52 13.51 2.93
C TYR A 91 5.23 14.36 4.01
N ASN A 92 5.55 15.64 3.76
CA ASN A 92 5.94 16.66 4.76
C ASN A 92 6.10 16.16 6.23
N SER A 93 7.18 15.44 6.57
CA SER A 93 7.47 15.01 7.95
C SER A 93 6.49 14.00 8.58
N TRP A 94 5.68 13.27 7.81
CA TRP A 94 4.74 12.27 8.35
C TRP A 94 5.48 11.04 8.90
N PRO A 95 4.92 10.38 9.94
CA PRO A 95 5.53 9.21 10.56
C PRO A 95 5.67 8.04 9.58
N ASN A 96 6.46 7.04 9.98
CA ASN A 96 6.46 5.76 9.27
C ASN A 96 5.03 5.22 9.22
N LYS A 97 4.67 4.62 8.09
CA LYS A 97 3.37 4.00 7.89
C LYS A 97 3.51 2.49 7.91
N THR A 98 2.59 1.83 8.58
CA THR A 98 2.48 0.37 8.61
C THR A 98 1.10 -0.02 8.08
N ILE A 99 1.09 -0.88 7.08
CA ILE A 99 -0.12 -1.45 6.49
C ILE A 99 -0.09 -2.94 6.79
N LYS A 100 -1.09 -3.43 7.51
CA LYS A 100 -1.25 -4.85 7.81
C LYS A 100 -2.17 -5.48 6.75
N ILE A 101 -1.69 -6.52 6.09
CA ILE A 101 -2.48 -7.36 5.19
C ILE A 101 -2.62 -8.71 5.86
N TYR A 102 -3.86 -9.21 5.99
CA TYR A 102 -4.09 -10.45 6.72
C TYR A 102 -5.28 -11.24 6.19
N SER A 103 -5.22 -12.55 6.42
CA SER A 103 -6.33 -13.51 6.30
C SER A 103 -6.21 -14.49 7.46
N GLY A 104 -7.29 -14.69 8.22
CA GLY A 104 -7.27 -15.50 9.43
C GLY A 104 -6.17 -15.06 10.42
N ASN A 105 -5.27 -15.99 10.75
CA ASN A 105 -4.12 -15.75 11.64
C ASN A 105 -2.84 -15.36 10.89
N THR A 106 -2.87 -15.31 9.56
CA THR A 106 -1.71 -15.03 8.73
C THR A 106 -1.66 -13.56 8.38
N ALA A 107 -0.52 -12.90 8.61
CA ALA A 107 -0.35 -11.48 8.35
C ALA A 107 1.01 -11.17 7.72
N LYS A 108 1.03 -10.13 6.88
CA LYS A 108 2.23 -9.43 6.43
C LYS A 108 2.06 -7.94 6.67
N TYR A 109 3.18 -7.27 6.87
CA TYR A 109 3.19 -5.84 7.11
C TYR A 109 4.00 -5.16 6.01
N ILE A 110 3.44 -4.11 5.43
CA ILE A 110 4.15 -3.20 4.54
C ILE A 110 4.52 -1.98 5.36
N VAL A 111 5.82 -1.77 5.53
CA VAL A 111 6.36 -0.59 6.22
C VAL A 111 6.90 0.37 5.18
N ILE A 112 6.39 1.61 5.23
CA ILE A 112 6.88 2.72 4.43
C ILE A 112 7.49 3.74 5.38
N ASN A 113 8.81 3.90 5.30
CA ASN A 113 9.49 4.83 6.20
C ASN A 113 9.38 6.28 5.73
N ARG A 114 9.73 7.23 6.60
CA ARG A 114 9.69 8.68 6.30
C ARG A 114 10.41 9.11 5.01
N VAL A 115 11.44 8.38 4.58
CA VAL A 115 12.18 8.67 3.33
C VAL A 115 11.60 7.96 2.10
N GLY A 116 10.44 7.30 2.23
CA GLY A 116 9.73 6.63 1.16
C GLY A 116 10.26 5.23 0.81
N ARG A 117 11.08 4.59 1.64
CA ARG A 117 11.46 3.18 1.42
C ARG A 117 10.30 2.29 1.82
N ILE A 118 9.86 1.43 0.90
CA ILE A 118 8.79 0.45 1.08
C ILE A 118 9.42 -0.92 1.32
N ARG A 119 8.95 -1.67 2.34
CA ARG A 119 9.42 -3.01 2.67
C ARG A 119 8.27 -3.90 3.12
N ILE A 120 8.32 -5.19 2.79
CA ILE A 120 7.46 -6.22 3.36
C ILE A 120 8.21 -6.86 4.53
N ILE A 121 7.55 -7.02 5.68
CA ILE A 121 8.07 -7.70 6.86
C ILE A 121 7.03 -8.69 7.41
N ASN A 122 7.51 -9.71 8.13
CA ASN A 122 6.68 -10.80 8.65
C ASN A 122 6.06 -10.48 10.02
N SER A 123 6.68 -9.57 10.77
CA SER A 123 6.21 -9.11 12.07
C SER A 123 6.47 -7.62 12.20
N TYR A 124 5.54 -6.93 12.86
CA TYR A 124 5.71 -5.55 13.29
C TYR A 124 5.42 -5.52 14.78
N GLU A 125 6.40 -5.10 15.58
CA GLU A 125 6.16 -4.81 16.99
C GLU A 125 5.63 -3.37 17.05
N ASP A 126 4.36 -3.22 17.42
CA ASP A 126 3.83 -1.92 17.78
C ASP A 126 4.69 -1.36 18.92
N SER A 127 5.30 -0.22 18.67
CA SER A 127 6.03 0.51 19.70
C SER A 127 5.00 1.01 20.71
N SER A 128 4.80 0.22 21.77
CA SER A 128 3.93 0.55 22.91
C SER A 128 4.42 1.80 23.65
#